data_AF-A0A376ZU14-F1
#
_entry.id   AF-A0A376ZU14-F1
#
_cell.length_a   1.000
_cell.length_b   1.000
_cell.length_c   1.000
_cell.angle_alpha   90.00
_cell.angle_beta   90.00
_cell.angle_gamma   90.00
#
_symmetry.space_group_name_H-M   'P 1'
#
loop_
_entity.id
_entity.type
_entity.pdbx_description
1 polymer ?
#
loop_
_entity_poly.entity_id
_entity_poly.type
_entity_poly.pdbx_seq_one_letter_code
_entity_poly.pdbx_strand_id
1 'polypeptide(L)'
;MAAELAADIRRLWAEWSVSPDVTGQYTRPVLERLLLRTWLRDGEVFAQMVSGAGNGLERTAGVPFWLEAMEPDLFPCALMNPPD
;
A
#
# COMPACT_ATOMS: atom_id res chain seq x y z
N MET A 1 22.70 17.04 8.33
CA MET A 1 21.49 17.30 7.51
C MET A 1 21.10 16.13 6.61
N ALA A 2 21.78 15.84 5.48
CA ALA A 2 21.32 14.76 4.56
C ALA A 2 21.38 13.35 5.17
N ALA A 3 22.43 13.04 5.94
CA ALA A 3 22.59 11.74 6.60
C ALA A 3 21.55 11.50 7.70
N GLU A 4 21.19 12.54 8.44
CA GLU A 4 20.17 12.50 9.50
C GLU A 4 18.78 12.27 8.90
N LEU A 5 18.41 13.06 7.87
CA LEU A 5 17.16 12.86 7.15
C LEU A 5 17.04 11.44 6.58
N ALA A 6 18.10 10.91 6.00
CA ALA A 6 18.11 9.56 5.48
C ALA A 6 17.97 8.51 6.60
N ALA A 7 18.53 8.76 7.79
CA ALA A 7 18.34 7.90 8.96
C ALA A 7 16.89 7.92 9.45
N ASP A 8 16.27 9.09 9.50
CA ASP A 8 14.87 9.25 9.90
C ASP A 8 13.92 8.53 8.94
N ILE A 9 14.11 8.69 7.63
CA ILE A 9 13.31 8.00 6.62
C ILE A 9 13.44 6.49 6.78
N ARG A 10 14.67 5.97 6.92
CA ARG A 10 14.88 4.52 7.10
C ARG A 10 14.21 3.99 8.35
N ARG A 11 14.29 4.73 9.46
CA ARG A 11 13.65 4.37 10.72
C ARG A 11 12.13 4.33 10.57
N LEU A 12 11.53 5.42 10.07
CA LEU A 12 10.08 5.51 9.86
C LEU A 12 9.59 4.45 8.87
N TRP A 13 10.33 4.16 7.80
CA TRP A 13 9.99 3.10 6.85
C TRP A 13 9.99 1.72 7.49
N ALA A 14 10.97 1.42 8.33
CA ALA A 14 11.06 0.15 9.04
C ALA A 14 9.92 -0.02 10.06
N GLU A 15 9.62 1.01 10.84
CA GLU A 15 8.53 1.00 11.80
C GLU A 15 7.15 0.92 11.10
N TRP A 16 6.94 1.70 10.04
CA TRP A 16 5.73 1.67 9.20
C TRP A 16 5.51 0.28 8.56
N SER A 17 6.58 -0.42 8.20
CA SER A 17 6.52 -1.75 7.58
C SER A 17 5.84 -2.82 8.44
N VAL A 18 5.64 -2.57 9.74
CA VAL A 18 4.93 -3.51 10.64
C VAL A 18 3.44 -3.56 10.32
N SER A 19 2.82 -2.44 9.95
CA SER A 19 1.39 -2.35 9.65
C SER A 19 1.13 -1.25 8.60
N PRO A 20 1.59 -1.46 7.35
CA PRO A 20 1.46 -0.50 6.27
C PRO A 20 0.07 -0.43 5.63
N ASP A 21 -0.79 -1.43 5.85
CA ASP A 21 -2.08 -1.52 5.20
C ASP A 21 -3.21 -0.86 6.01
N VAL A 22 -4.25 -0.40 5.33
CA VAL A 22 -5.39 0.31 5.97
C VAL A 22 -6.16 -0.53 6.99
N THR A 23 -6.08 -1.87 6.91
CA THR A 23 -6.79 -2.78 7.83
C THR A 23 -5.94 -3.19 9.03
N GLY A 24 -4.62 -2.96 8.97
CA GLY A 24 -3.66 -3.38 9.98
C GLY A 24 -3.45 -4.89 10.08
N GLN A 25 -3.87 -5.66 9.06
CA GLN A 25 -3.80 -7.12 9.05
C GLN A 25 -2.48 -7.64 8.47
N TYR A 26 -1.81 -6.86 7.63
CA TYR A 26 -0.68 -7.30 6.84
C TYR A 26 0.57 -6.47 7.12
N THR A 27 1.62 -7.15 7.58
CA THR A 27 2.98 -6.58 7.51
C THR A 27 3.38 -6.35 6.05
N ARG A 28 4.31 -5.42 5.81
CA ARG A 28 4.80 -5.11 4.46
C ARG A 28 5.21 -6.34 3.65
N PRO A 29 6.01 -7.29 4.16
CA PRO A 29 6.38 -8.47 3.37
C PRO A 29 5.20 -9.36 3.02
N VAL A 30 4.16 -9.42 3.87
CA VAL A 30 2.94 -10.20 3.57
C VAL A 30 2.13 -9.51 2.49
N LEU A 31 1.94 -8.19 2.60
CA LEU A 31 1.26 -7.37 1.60
C LEU A 31 1.95 -7.44 0.23
N GLU A 32 3.29 -7.27 0.20
CA GLU A 32 4.10 -7.38 -1.02
C GLU A 32 3.93 -8.75 -1.69
N ARG A 33 3.93 -9.84 -0.91
CA ARG A 33 3.69 -11.19 -1.44
C ARG A 33 2.26 -11.37 -1.96
N LEU A 34 1.27 -10.80 -1.30
CA LEU A 34 -0.12 -10.86 -1.74
C LEU A 34 -0.26 -10.15 -3.09
N LEU A 35 0.22 -8.91 -3.18
CA LEU A 35 0.17 -8.12 -4.41
C LEU A 35 0.91 -8.82 -5.57
N LEU A 36 2.10 -9.37 -5.31
CA LEU A 36 2.87 -10.10 -6.31
C LEU A 36 2.14 -11.36 -6.79
N ARG A 37 1.52 -12.13 -5.89
CA ARG A 37 0.75 -13.33 -6.26
C ARG A 37 -0.44 -13.00 -7.14
N THR A 38 -1.15 -11.91 -6.82
CA THR A 38 -2.27 -11.41 -7.64
C THR A 38 -1.77 -11.02 -9.03
N TRP A 39 -0.69 -10.23 -9.10
CA TRP A 39 -0.09 -9.86 -10.38
C TRP A 39 0.35 -11.06 -11.23
N LEU A 40 0.98 -12.06 -10.62
CA LEU A 40 1.39 -13.28 -11.32
C LEU A 40 0.21 -14.15 -11.77
N ARG A 41 -0.92 -14.11 -11.05
CA ARG A 41 -2.14 -14.89 -11.35
C ARG A 41 -2.96 -14.24 -12.46
N ASP A 42 -3.23 -12.94 -12.34
CA ASP A 42 -4.21 -12.23 -13.16
C ASP A 42 -3.57 -11.34 -14.22
N GLY A 43 -2.26 -11.11 -14.13
CA GLY A 43 -1.54 -10.15 -14.99
C GLY A 43 -1.63 -8.70 -14.50
N GLU A 44 -2.43 -8.45 -13.46
CA GLU A 44 -2.65 -7.12 -12.89
C GLU A 44 -2.84 -7.16 -11.38
N VAL A 45 -2.63 -6.02 -10.73
CA VAL A 45 -2.89 -5.83 -9.30
C VAL A 45 -3.11 -4.34 -9.04
N PHE A 46 -4.02 -4.02 -8.12
CA PHE A 46 -4.32 -2.64 -7.76
C PHE A 46 -4.08 -2.40 -6.27
N ALA A 47 -3.57 -1.21 -5.98
CA ALA A 47 -3.50 -0.69 -4.62
C ALA A 47 -3.76 0.82 -4.63
N GLN A 48 -4.53 1.29 -3.65
CA GLN A 48 -4.73 2.71 -3.41
C GLN A 48 -3.73 3.20 -2.36
N MET A 49 -3.10 4.33 -2.65
CA MET A 49 -2.29 5.06 -1.67
C MET A 49 -3.21 5.96 -0.85
N VAL A 50 -3.24 5.74 0.45
CA VAL A 50 -4.10 6.50 1.38
C VAL A 50 -3.19 7.36 2.25
N SER A 51 -3.51 8.65 2.37
CA SER A 51 -2.76 9.57 3.22
C SER A 51 -3.68 10.54 3.95
N GLY A 52 -3.27 10.98 5.14
CA GLY A 52 -4.00 11.97 5.93
C GLY A 52 -4.59 11.42 7.23
N ALA A 53 -5.74 11.98 7.64
CA ALA A 53 -6.41 11.67 8.90
C ALA A 53 -7.82 11.09 8.64
N GLY A 54 -7.87 9.98 7.89
CA GLY A 54 -9.12 9.26 7.66
C GLY A 54 -9.70 8.72 8.97
N ASN A 55 -11.03 8.70 9.09
CA ASN A 55 -11.70 8.12 10.24
C ASN A 55 -11.39 6.62 10.34
N GLY A 56 -10.97 6.18 11.54
CA GLY A 56 -10.71 4.76 11.82
C GLY A 56 -9.31 4.25 11.42
N LEU A 57 -8.43 5.12 10.91
CA LEU A 57 -7.04 4.75 10.57
C LEU A 57 -6.08 5.13 11.69
N GLU A 58 -5.42 4.13 12.27
CA GLU A 58 -4.38 4.33 13.27
C GLU A 58 -3.01 4.47 12.62
N ARG A 59 -2.24 5.46 13.06
CA ARG A 59 -0.92 5.77 12.48
C ARG A 59 0.12 4.77 12.94
N THR A 60 0.66 4.01 12.00
CA THR A 60 1.86 3.20 12.24
C THR A 60 3.08 4.11 12.25
N ALA A 61 3.88 4.06 13.32
CA ALA A 61 5.08 4.89 13.47
C ALA A 61 4.85 6.41 13.41
N GLY A 62 3.63 6.87 13.68
CA GLY A 62 3.25 8.28 13.52
C GLY A 62 3.17 8.75 12.05
N VAL A 63 3.33 7.84 11.08
CA VAL A 63 3.26 8.13 9.64
C VAL A 63 1.79 8.07 9.18
N PRO A 64 1.22 9.17 8.64
CA PRO A 64 -0.16 9.21 8.17
C PRO A 64 -0.28 8.72 6.71
N PHE A 65 0.22 7.52 6.43
CA PHE A 65 0.25 6.92 5.09
C PHE A 65 -0.01 5.42 5.16
N TRP A 66 -0.80 4.88 4.23
CA TRP A 66 -1.18 3.47 4.17
C TRP A 66 -1.38 3.02 2.71
N LEU A 67 -1.41 1.70 2.53
CA LEU A 67 -1.76 1.04 1.29
C LEU A 67 -3.06 0.24 1.46
N GLU A 68 -3.97 0.37 0.51
CA GLU A 68 -5.16 -0.46 0.42
C GLU A 68 -5.05 -1.36 -0.81
N ALA A 69 -4.79 -2.65 -0.59
CA ALA A 69 -4.81 -3.64 -1.67
C ALA A 69 -6.25 -3.88 -2.11
N MET A 70 -6.48 -3.89 -3.42
CA MET A 70 -7.82 -4.04 -3.98
C MET A 70 -7.89 -5.28 -4.87
N GLU A 71 -9.04 -5.95 -4.85
CA GLU A 71 -9.30 -7.08 -5.73
C GLU A 71 -9.39 -6.62 -7.19
N PRO A 72 -8.58 -7.19 -8.11
CA PRO A 72 -8.57 -6.75 -9.50
C PRO A 72 -9.91 -6.89 -10.21
N ASP A 73 -10.67 -7.94 -9.90
CA ASP A 73 -11.97 -8.23 -10.51
C ASP A 73 -13.03 -7.14 -10.24
N LEU A 74 -12.80 -6.26 -9.26
CA LEU A 74 -13.68 -5.13 -8.95
C LEU A 74 -13.46 -3.93 -9.89
N PHE A 75 -12.39 -3.93 -10.70
CA PHE A 75 -12.13 -2.90 -11.70
C PHE A 75 -12.62 -3.34 -13.08
N PRO A 76 -13.43 -2.55 -13.79
CA PRO A 76 -13.89 -2.93 -15.12
C PRO A 76 -12.73 -2.96 -16.11
N CYS A 77 -12.38 -4.14 -16.65
CA CYS A 77 -11.43 -4.27 -17.77
C CYS A 77 -11.84 -3.42 -19.00
N ALA A 78 -13.13 -3.07 -19.12
CA ALA A 78 -13.70 -2.29 -20.22
C ALA A 78 -13.17 -0.85 -20.32
N LEU A 79 -12.50 -0.31 -19.29
CA LEU A 79 -11.87 1.02 -19.37
C LEU A 79 -10.51 1.00 -20.09
N MET A 80 -9.97 -0.18 -20.41
CA MET A 80 -8.65 -0.33 -21.04
C MET A 80 -8.72 -0.37 -22.57
N ASN A 81 -9.92 -0.46 -23.16
CA ASN A 81 -10.16 -0.18 -24.57
C ASN A 81 -10.90 1.16 -24.68
N PRO A 82 -10.34 2.18 -25.39
CA PRO A 82 -11.12 3.37 -25.69
C PRO A 82 -12.36 2.97 -26.51
N PRO A 83 -13.50 3.65 -26.36
CA PRO A 83 -14.61 3.48 -27.28
C PRO A 83 -14.13 3.81 -28.70
N ASP A 84 -14.57 3.00 -29.67
CA ASP A 84 -14.36 3.25 -31.11
C ASP A 84 -14.75 4.68 -31.52
#